data_AF-A0A538D1K6-F1
#
_entry.id   AF-A0A538D1K6-F1
#
_cell.length_a   1.000
_cell.length_b   1.000
_cell.length_c   1.000
_cell.angle_alpha   90.00
_cell.angle_beta   90.00
_cell.angle_gamma   90.00
#
_symmetry.space_group_name_H-M   'P 1'
#
loop_
_entity.id
_entity.type
_entity.pdbx_description
1 polymer ?
#
loop_
_entity_poly.entity_id
_entity_poly.type
_entity_poly.pdbx_seq_one_letter_code
_entity_poly.pdbx_strand_id
1 'polypeptide(L)'
;MTVHIKAGGCDAAKGQIWLDPAMLASGRDAWGVVQHEFAHQVDFFLFDTRTRRELTGLLGAKAWWPGDRRFSHDEYGAERFASTLAWAYWPSRYNSLFRHAHAEATAMPVLRFRRMMGALIEHRSAV
;
A
#
# COMPACT_ATOMS: atom_id res chain seq x y z
N MET A 1 -5.99 16.65 0.04
CA MET A 1 -5.32 15.64 -0.81
C MET A 1 -5.68 15.96 -2.25
N THR A 2 -4.73 15.81 -3.16
CA THR A 2 -4.92 16.07 -4.60
C THR A 2 -4.56 14.83 -5.40
N VAL A 3 -5.42 14.50 -6.38
CA VAL A 3 -5.19 13.40 -7.32
C VAL A 3 -4.90 14.00 -8.69
N HIS A 4 -3.76 13.64 -9.25
CA HIS A 4 -3.27 14.08 -10.54
C HIS A 4 -3.38 12.93 -11.53
N ILE A 5 -3.80 13.23 -12.75
CA ILE A 5 -3.74 12.29 -13.86
C ILE A 5 -2.59 12.72 -14.77
N LYS A 6 -1.52 11.92 -14.82
CA LYS A 6 -0.34 12.20 -15.67
C LYS A 6 0.24 10.90 -16.20
N ALA A 7 0.80 10.94 -17.40
CA ALA A 7 1.55 9.80 -17.93
C ALA A 7 2.87 9.59 -17.17
N GLY A 8 3.35 8.35 -17.13
CA GLY A 8 4.67 8.01 -16.59
C GLY A 8 4.65 7.12 -15.34
N GLY A 9 3.55 6.38 -15.13
CA GLY A 9 3.38 5.50 -13.98
C GLY A 9 2.58 6.11 -12.83
N CYS A 10 2.37 5.29 -11.80
CA CYS A 10 1.67 5.67 -10.59
C CYS A 10 2.66 5.88 -9.46
N ASP A 11 2.40 6.87 -8.61
CA ASP A 11 3.24 7.20 -7.46
C ASP A 11 2.43 8.00 -6.43
N ALA A 12 2.90 8.01 -5.20
CA ALA A 12 2.28 8.71 -4.09
C ALA A 12 3.32 9.50 -3.28
N ALA A 13 2.94 10.72 -2.91
CA ALA A 13 3.64 11.50 -1.90
C ALA A 13 2.63 12.02 -0.88
N LYS A 14 3.07 12.55 0.26
CA LYS A 14 2.15 13.04 1.30
C LYS A 14 1.17 14.07 0.74
N GLY A 15 -0.12 13.71 0.73
CA GLY A 15 -1.22 14.54 0.22
C GLY A 15 -1.38 14.59 -1.30
N GLN A 16 -0.56 13.83 -2.04
CA GLN A 16 -0.50 13.84 -3.50
C GLN A 16 -0.53 12.41 -4.06
N ILE A 17 -1.35 12.16 -5.06
CA ILE A 17 -1.40 10.88 -5.79
C ILE A 17 -1.31 11.19 -7.28
N TRP A 18 -0.47 10.45 -8.00
CA TRP A 18 -0.40 10.50 -9.46
C TRP A 18 -0.84 9.16 -10.03
N LEU A 19 -1.80 9.19 -10.96
CA LEU A 19 -2.31 7.99 -11.63
C LEU A 19 -2.07 8.11 -13.14
N ASP A 20 -1.57 7.01 -13.71
CA ASP A 20 -1.34 6.93 -15.15
C ASP A 20 -2.66 6.74 -15.91
N PRO A 21 -2.98 7.60 -16.91
CA PRO A 21 -4.22 7.48 -17.67
C PRO A 21 -4.33 6.15 -18.44
N ALA A 22 -3.23 5.59 -18.94
CA ALA A 22 -3.24 4.28 -19.62
C ALA A 22 -3.52 3.14 -18.62
N MET A 23 -3.00 3.25 -17.40
CA MET A 23 -3.33 2.33 -16.31
C MET A 23 -4.82 2.41 -15.99
N LEU A 24 -5.37 3.62 -15.80
CA LEU A 24 -6.80 3.82 -15.54
C LEU A 24 -7.70 3.32 -16.68
N ALA A 25 -7.24 3.43 -17.93
CA ALA A 25 -7.95 2.92 -19.09
C ALA A 25 -8.10 1.38 -19.10
N SER A 26 -7.33 0.65 -18.28
CA SER A 26 -7.53 -0.80 -18.07
C SER A 26 -8.82 -1.13 -17.29
N GLY A 27 -9.56 -0.12 -16.85
CA GLY A 27 -10.89 -0.26 -16.28
C GLY A 27 -10.84 -0.93 -14.91
N ARG A 28 -11.55 -2.06 -14.75
CA ARG A 28 -11.64 -2.73 -13.44
C ARG A 28 -10.27 -3.17 -12.92
N ASP A 29 -9.36 -3.55 -13.80
CA ASP A 29 -8.04 -4.06 -13.41
C ASP A 29 -7.16 -2.96 -12.77
N ALA A 30 -7.46 -1.69 -13.03
CA ALA A 30 -6.82 -0.52 -12.43
C ALA A 30 -7.13 -0.33 -10.94
N TRP A 31 -8.28 -0.83 -10.47
CA TRP A 31 -8.80 -0.48 -9.14
C TRP A 31 -7.90 -0.95 -7.99
N GLY A 32 -7.11 -2.00 -8.20
CA GLY A 32 -6.11 -2.47 -7.23
C GLY A 32 -5.03 -1.43 -7.03
N VAL A 33 -4.47 -0.93 -8.14
CA VAL A 33 -3.43 0.10 -8.15
C VAL A 33 -3.95 1.41 -7.53
N VAL A 34 -5.18 1.83 -7.88
CA VAL A 34 -5.79 3.02 -7.25
C VAL A 34 -5.85 2.87 -5.73
N GLN A 35 -6.31 1.72 -5.22
CA GLN A 35 -6.32 1.48 -3.77
C GLN A 35 -4.92 1.47 -3.16
N HIS A 36 -3.93 0.90 -3.85
CA HIS A 36 -2.53 0.89 -3.41
C HIS A 36 -1.99 2.31 -3.26
N GLU A 37 -2.18 3.20 -4.24
CA GLU A 37 -1.70 4.59 -4.14
C GLU A 37 -2.40 5.37 -3.01
N PHE A 38 -3.68 5.10 -2.78
CA PHE A 38 -4.41 5.67 -1.65
C PHE A 38 -3.94 5.09 -0.31
N ALA A 39 -3.52 3.82 -0.27
CA ALA A 39 -3.01 3.19 0.95
C ALA A 39 -1.71 3.85 1.43
N HIS A 40 -0.85 4.33 0.53
CA HIS A 40 0.33 5.12 0.89
C HIS A 40 -0.04 6.39 1.68
N GLN A 41 -1.21 6.98 1.44
CA GLN A 41 -1.67 8.15 2.22
C GLN A 41 -1.95 7.79 3.69
N VAL A 42 -2.41 6.57 3.97
CA VAL A 42 -2.60 6.09 5.35
C VAL A 42 -1.27 6.13 6.10
N ASP A 43 -0.20 5.65 5.47
CA ASP A 43 1.15 5.78 6.01
C ASP A 43 1.55 7.25 6.21
N PHE A 44 1.48 8.07 5.16
CA PHE A 44 1.96 9.44 5.21
C PHE A 44 1.28 10.33 6.26
N PHE A 45 0.00 10.10 6.53
CA PHE A 45 -0.78 10.90 7.46
C PHE A 45 -0.81 10.32 8.86
N LEU A 46 -0.81 9.00 9.01
CA LEU A 46 -1.04 8.38 10.32
C LEU A 46 0.23 7.77 10.91
N PHE A 47 1.07 7.10 10.13
CA PHE A 47 2.13 6.28 10.71
C PHE A 47 3.32 7.11 11.18
N ASP A 48 3.71 6.86 12.42
CA ASP A 48 4.94 7.37 13.02
C ASP A 48 6.07 6.33 12.91
N THR A 49 7.27 6.70 13.34
CA THR A 49 8.45 5.82 13.30
C THR A 49 8.21 4.50 14.04
N ARG A 50 7.45 4.52 15.13
CA ARG A 50 7.12 3.31 15.89
C ARG A 50 6.23 2.38 15.08
N THR A 51 5.12 2.88 14.55
CA THR A 51 4.19 2.12 13.71
C THR A 51 4.91 1.52 12.51
N ARG A 52 5.73 2.32 11.82
CA ARG A 52 6.51 1.88 10.66
C ARG A 52 7.47 0.74 11.01
N ARG A 53 8.15 0.81 12.16
CA ARG A 53 9.06 -0.24 12.63
C ARG A 53 8.30 -1.54 12.95
N GLU A 54 7.18 -1.44 13.65
CA GLU A 54 6.34 -2.59 13.98
C GLU A 54 5.79 -3.27 12.70
N LEU A 55 5.26 -2.48 11.77
CA LEU A 55 4.75 -2.97 10.49
C LEU A 55 5.83 -3.56 9.59
N THR A 56 7.05 -3.00 9.59
CA THR A 56 8.19 -3.57 8.85
C THR A 56 8.44 -5.01 9.27
N GLY A 57 8.46 -5.30 10.58
CA GLY A 57 8.63 -6.66 11.08
C GLY A 57 7.44 -7.57 10.77
N LEU A 58 6.21 -7.08 10.93
CA LEU A 58 5.00 -7.86 10.69
C LEU A 58 4.79 -8.25 9.23
N LEU A 59 5.20 -7.39 8.29
CA LEU A 59 5.07 -7.59 6.84
C LEU A 59 6.28 -8.31 6.22
N GLY A 60 7.32 -8.61 7.01
CA GLY A 60 8.55 -9.23 6.53
C GLY A 60 9.35 -8.32 5.58
N ALA A 61 9.26 -7.01 5.76
CA ALA A 61 10.00 -6.03 4.97
C ALA A 61 11.42 -5.82 5.52
N LYS A 62 12.33 -5.31 4.67
CA LYS A 62 13.72 -4.99 5.05
C LYS A 62 13.88 -3.54 5.52
N ALA A 63 13.08 -2.64 4.96
CA ALA A 63 13.02 -1.23 5.33
C ALA A 63 11.61 -0.71 5.09
N TRP A 64 11.23 0.44 5.68
CA TRP A 64 9.88 0.97 5.49
C TRP A 64 9.70 1.67 4.14
N TRP A 65 10.51 2.68 3.86
CA TRP A 65 10.41 3.53 2.67
C TRP A 65 11.77 3.55 1.93
N PRO A 66 11.79 3.66 0.60
CA PRO A 66 13.03 3.83 -0.16
C PRO A 66 13.73 5.14 0.23
N GLY A 67 14.75 5.05 1.07
CA GLY A 67 15.68 6.14 1.35
C GLY A 67 16.87 6.12 0.38
N ASP A 68 17.72 5.10 0.53
CA ASP A 68 18.75 4.76 -0.43
C ASP A 68 18.26 3.53 -1.19
N ARG A 69 18.28 3.53 -2.54
CA ARG A 69 17.74 2.49 -3.46
C ARG A 69 18.45 1.12 -3.36
N ARG A 70 18.61 0.60 -2.14
CA ARG A 70 19.37 -0.60 -1.77
C ARG A 70 18.53 -1.87 -1.85
N PHE A 71 17.21 -1.74 -1.75
CA PHE A 71 16.26 -2.85 -1.75
C PHE A 71 15.36 -2.83 -2.99
N SER A 72 14.89 -3.99 -3.41
CA SER A 72 13.84 -4.08 -4.44
C SER A 72 12.52 -3.52 -3.93
N HIS A 73 11.61 -3.21 -4.85
CA HIS A 73 10.32 -2.59 -4.54
C HIS A 73 9.52 -3.39 -3.49
N ASP A 74 9.46 -4.71 -3.67
CA ASP A 74 8.73 -5.64 -2.82
C ASP A 74 9.40 -5.90 -1.46
N GLU A 75 10.57 -5.33 -1.20
CA GLU A 75 11.26 -5.42 0.09
C GLU A 75 10.93 -4.25 1.01
N TYR A 76 10.24 -3.22 0.52
CA TYR A 76 9.80 -2.09 1.32
C TYR A 76 8.45 -2.35 2.01
N GLY A 77 8.38 -1.96 3.28
CA GLY A 77 7.22 -2.13 4.13
C GLY A 77 6.01 -1.32 3.67
N ALA A 78 6.25 -0.12 3.14
CA ALA A 78 5.18 0.70 2.58
C ALA A 78 4.51 0.04 1.37
N GLU A 79 5.28 -0.54 0.45
CA GLU A 79 4.76 -1.24 -0.73
C GLU A 79 3.99 -2.51 -0.33
N ARG A 80 4.58 -3.31 0.57
CA ARG A 80 3.91 -4.49 1.13
C ARG A 80 2.61 -4.10 1.83
N PHE A 81 2.61 -3.02 2.61
CA PHE A 81 1.42 -2.52 3.28
C PHE A 81 0.35 -2.10 2.27
N ALA A 82 0.71 -1.27 1.29
CA ALA A 82 -0.22 -0.73 0.30
C ALA A 82 -0.86 -1.83 -0.55
N SER A 83 -0.03 -2.75 -1.07
CA SER A 83 -0.51 -3.89 -1.86
C SER A 83 -1.32 -4.87 -1.02
N THR A 84 -0.91 -5.17 0.22
CA THR A 84 -1.70 -6.03 1.12
C THR A 84 -3.03 -5.38 1.48
N LEU A 85 -3.09 -4.07 1.72
CA LEU A 85 -4.35 -3.37 2.01
C LEU A 85 -5.31 -3.46 0.82
N ALA A 86 -4.83 -3.12 -0.39
CA ALA A 86 -5.63 -3.20 -1.60
C ALA A 86 -6.17 -4.62 -1.84
N TRP A 87 -5.37 -5.66 -1.61
CA TRP A 87 -5.82 -7.05 -1.71
C TRP A 87 -6.78 -7.45 -0.58
N ALA A 88 -6.44 -7.13 0.66
CA ALA A 88 -7.21 -7.53 1.83
C ALA A 88 -8.61 -6.93 1.83
N TYR A 89 -8.83 -5.74 1.25
CA TYR A 89 -10.14 -5.11 1.16
C TYR A 89 -10.82 -5.28 -0.21
N TRP A 90 -10.09 -5.77 -1.21
CA TRP A 90 -10.66 -6.17 -2.50
C TRP A 90 -10.00 -7.44 -3.08
N PRO A 91 -10.33 -8.64 -2.52
CA PRO A 91 -9.75 -9.92 -2.94
C PRO A 91 -10.42 -10.46 -4.20
N SER A 92 -10.32 -9.71 -5.30
CA SER A 92 -10.93 -10.03 -6.59
C SER A 92 -9.92 -10.54 -7.60
N ARG A 93 -10.31 -11.44 -8.51
CA ARG A 93 -9.46 -11.83 -9.65
C ARG A 93 -9.06 -10.67 -10.57
N TYR A 94 -9.78 -9.55 -10.49
CA TYR A 94 -9.51 -8.32 -11.21
C TYR A 94 -8.54 -7.40 -10.47
N ASN A 95 -8.12 -7.76 -9.26
CA ASN A 95 -7.09 -7.01 -8.57
C ASN A 95 -5.72 -7.37 -9.18
N SER A 96 -5.24 -6.50 -10.07
CA SER A 96 -3.99 -6.66 -10.81
C SER A 96 -2.77 -6.85 -9.89
N LEU A 97 -2.80 -6.31 -8.67
CA LEU A 97 -1.71 -6.47 -7.70
C LEU A 97 -1.50 -7.92 -7.27
N PHE A 98 -2.55 -8.73 -7.23
CA PHE A 98 -2.39 -10.15 -6.90
C PHE A 98 -1.58 -10.90 -7.97
N ARG A 99 -1.67 -10.45 -9.23
CA ARG A 99 -0.93 -11.04 -10.37
C ARG A 99 0.46 -10.44 -10.52
N HIS A 100 0.57 -9.12 -10.39
CA HIS A 100 1.78 -8.37 -10.76
C HIS A 100 2.65 -7.95 -9.57
N ALA A 101 2.07 -7.89 -8.37
CA ALA A 101 2.74 -7.56 -7.11
C ALA A 101 2.45 -8.63 -6.04
N HIS A 102 2.45 -9.91 -6.45
CA HIS A 102 1.97 -11.02 -5.63
C HIS A 102 2.67 -11.10 -4.26
N ALA A 103 4.00 -11.00 -4.25
CA ALA A 103 4.81 -11.04 -3.03
C ALA A 103 4.42 -9.94 -2.02
N GLU A 104 4.06 -8.75 -2.52
CA GLU A 104 3.61 -7.65 -1.70
C GLU A 104 2.15 -7.83 -1.24
N ALA A 105 1.25 -8.14 -2.17
CA ALA A 105 -0.19 -8.32 -1.92
C ALA A 105 -0.48 -9.48 -0.95
N THR A 106 0.43 -10.43 -0.85
CA THR A 106 0.35 -11.60 0.04
C THR A 106 1.35 -11.56 1.19
N ALA A 107 1.98 -10.41 1.46
CA ALA A 107 2.94 -10.25 2.56
C ALA A 107 2.35 -10.62 3.93
N MET A 108 1.02 -10.52 4.09
CA MET A 108 0.30 -11.04 5.25
C MET A 108 -1.05 -11.68 4.86
N PRO A 109 -1.47 -12.76 5.52
CA PRO A 109 -2.82 -13.31 5.33
C PRO A 109 -3.92 -12.30 5.62
N VAL A 110 -4.96 -12.24 4.76
CA VAL A 110 -6.04 -11.23 4.80
C VAL A 110 -6.67 -11.06 6.18
N LEU A 111 -7.04 -12.16 6.85
CA LEU A 111 -7.67 -12.10 8.17
C LEU A 111 -6.73 -11.61 9.28
N ARG A 112 -5.42 -11.84 9.12
CA ARG A 112 -4.41 -11.32 10.05
C ARG A 112 -4.20 -9.83 9.80
N PHE A 113 -4.14 -9.42 8.54
CA PHE A 113 -3.98 -8.01 8.16
C PHE A 113 -5.17 -7.16 8.62
N ARG A 114 -6.41 -7.61 8.37
CA ARG A 114 -7.62 -6.89 8.82
C ARG A 114 -7.67 -6.73 10.34
N ARG A 115 -7.26 -7.76 11.11
CA ARG A 115 -7.15 -7.68 12.57
C ARG A 115 -6.11 -6.67 13.03
N MET A 116 -4.93 -6.68 12.41
CA MET A 116 -3.88 -5.68 12.67
C MET A 116 -4.38 -4.25 12.38
N MET A 117 -5.10 -4.04 11.28
CA MET A 117 -5.69 -2.74 10.96
C MET A 117 -6.72 -2.29 11.99
N GLY A 118 -7.59 -3.20 12.46
CA GLY A 118 -8.54 -2.91 13.54
C GLY A 118 -7.84 -2.42 14.80
N ALA A 119 -6.80 -3.13 15.25
CA ALA A 119 -6.01 -2.73 16.40
C ALA A 119 -5.33 -1.36 16.22
N LEU A 120 -4.80 -1.06 15.01
CA LEU A 120 -4.19 0.24 14.71
C LEU A 120 -5.20 1.41 14.80
N ILE A 121 -6.44 1.18 14.37
CA ILE A 121 -7.52 2.19 14.43
C ILE A 121 -7.97 2.39 15.88
N GLU A 122 -8.17 1.30 16.63
CA GLU A 122 -8.58 1.34 18.04
C GLU A 122 -7.53 2.05 18.91
N HIS A 123 -6.24 1.70 18.76
CA HIS A 123 -5.15 2.34 19.50
C HIS A 123 -5.08 3.85 19.26
N ARG A 124 -5.47 4.33 18.08
CA ARG A 124 -5.48 5.76 17.72
C ARG A 124 -6.72 6.50 18.20
N SER A 125 -7.79 5.79 18.52
CA SER A 125 -9.03 6.38 19.05
C SER A 125 -9.00 6.57 20.57
N ALA A 126 -8.01 5.98 21.25
CA ALA A 126 -7.83 6.01 22.69
C ALA A 126 -6.82 7.08 23.17
N VAL A 127 -6.31 7.92 22.26
CA VAL A 127 -5.35 9.01 22.50
C VAL A 127 -6.00 10.32 22.09
#